data_AF-A0A0J6VBN7-F1
#
_entry.id   AF-A0A0J6VBN7-F1
#
_cell.length_a   1.000
_cell.length_b   1.000
_cell.length_c   1.000
_cell.angle_alpha   90.00
_cell.angle_beta   90.00
_cell.angle_gamma   90.00
#
_symmetry.space_group_name_H-M   'P 1'
#
loop_
_entity.id
_entity.type
_entity.pdbx_description
1 polymer ?
#
loop_
_entity_poly.entity_id
_entity_poly.type
_entity_poly.pdbx_seq_one_letter_code
_entity_poly.pdbx_strand_id
1 'polypeptide(L)'
;MGINFSYTTPNIAFDAQDFVSPGAIDLFPGISTPPLFPGVSISADLGNGPGIQEVATFTVDVTGPNGAVAVSNAHGTVTGAAGGVLLRPYARLISSAGDSVTTYGEPWNMN
;
A
#
# COMPACT_ATOMS: atom_id res chain seq x y z
N MET A 1 -4.99 -5.34 0.09
CA MET A 1 -5.89 -6.45 0.48
C MET A 1 -5.54 -6.86 1.90
N GLY A 2 -6.49 -6.74 2.81
CA GLY A 2 -6.37 -7.25 4.18
C GLY A 2 -7.29 -8.43 4.37
N ILE A 3 -6.78 -9.51 4.96
CA ILE A 3 -7.59 -10.63 5.46
C ILE A 3 -7.41 -10.62 6.96
N ASN A 4 -8.51 -10.58 7.70
CA ASN A 4 -8.49 -10.58 9.16
C ASN A 4 -9.27 -11.79 9.67
N PHE A 5 -8.62 -12.60 10.49
CA PHE A 5 -9.26 -13.64 11.29
C PHE A 5 -9.45 -13.11 12.70
N SER A 6 -10.67 -13.19 13.23
CA SER A 6 -10.97 -12.80 14.61
C SER A 6 -11.65 -13.94 15.36
N TYR A 7 -11.23 -14.11 16.61
CA TYR A 7 -11.89 -14.96 17.58
C TYR A 7 -11.84 -14.26 18.93
N THR A 8 -12.98 -14.22 19.60
CA THR A 8 -13.10 -13.69 20.96
C THR A 8 -13.50 -14.83 21.87
N THR A 9 -12.74 -15.04 22.95
CA THR A 9 -13.09 -16.03 23.96
C THR A 9 -14.49 -15.73 24.51
N PRO A 10 -15.33 -16.75 24.76
CA PRO A 10 -16.65 -16.55 25.32
C PRO A 10 -16.59 -15.67 26.57
N ASN A 11 -17.43 -14.65 26.60
CA ASN A 11 -17.61 -13.79 27.75
C ASN A 11 -19.07 -13.33 27.83
N ILE A 12 -19.50 -12.94 29.02
CA ILE A 12 -20.85 -12.43 29.27
C ILE A 12 -20.75 -11.05 29.92
N ALA A 13 -21.61 -10.14 29.48
CA ALA A 13 -21.88 -8.89 30.15
C ALA A 13 -23.38 -8.81 30.43
N PHE A 14 -23.76 -8.41 31.64
CA PHE A 14 -25.15 -8.05 31.91
C PHE A 14 -25.43 -6.70 31.25
N ASP A 15 -26.44 -6.67 30.40
CA ASP A 15 -26.89 -5.49 29.68
C ASP A 15 -28.18 -4.97 30.32
N ALA A 16 -28.29 -3.65 30.45
CA ALA A 16 -29.44 -2.97 31.05
C ALA A 16 -29.86 -3.50 32.44
N GLN A 17 -28.90 -3.79 33.34
CA GLN A 17 -29.20 -4.09 34.75
C GLN A 17 -29.92 -2.91 35.41
N ASP A 18 -31.14 -3.14 35.87
CA ASP A 18 -32.00 -2.13 36.49
C ASP A 18 -32.49 -2.56 37.88
N PHE A 19 -32.97 -1.60 38.65
CA PHE A 19 -33.66 -1.83 39.91
C PHE A 19 -35.17 -1.93 39.66
N VAL A 20 -35.75 -3.10 39.91
CA VAL A 20 -37.21 -3.31 39.82
C VAL A 20 -37.96 -2.69 41.01
N SER A 21 -37.28 -2.42 42.13
CA SER A 21 -37.77 -1.60 43.25
C SER A 21 -36.60 -1.11 44.14
N PRO A 22 -36.79 -0.15 45.07
CA PRO A 22 -35.72 0.30 45.95
C PRO A 22 -35.09 -0.85 46.75
N GLY A 23 -33.84 -1.19 46.42
CA GLY A 23 -33.10 -2.30 47.04
C GLY A 23 -33.30 -3.67 46.38
N ALA A 24 -34.09 -3.77 45.30
CA ALA A 24 -34.25 -5.00 44.53
C ALA A 24 -33.72 -4.82 43.10
N ILE A 25 -32.71 -5.61 42.77
CA ILE A 25 -32.11 -5.71 41.43
C ILE A 25 -32.92 -6.65 40.54
N ASP A 26 -32.96 -6.37 39.24
CA ASP A 26 -33.44 -7.32 38.24
C ASP A 26 -32.54 -8.56 38.22
N LEU A 27 -33.12 -9.72 38.50
CA LEU A 27 -32.42 -11.01 38.54
C LEU A 27 -32.29 -11.64 37.15
N PHE A 28 -32.97 -11.10 36.14
CA PHE A 28 -32.94 -11.60 34.76
C PHE A 28 -32.64 -10.47 33.75
N PRO A 29 -31.51 -9.75 33.90
CA PRO A 29 -31.12 -8.75 32.92
C PRO A 29 -30.86 -9.37 31.55
N GLY A 30 -30.86 -8.52 30.52
CA GLY A 30 -30.32 -8.88 29.23
C GLY A 30 -28.86 -9.37 29.35
N ILE A 31 -28.45 -10.31 28.51
CA ILE A 31 -27.07 -10.79 28.43
C ILE A 31 -26.53 -10.41 27.05
N SER A 32 -25.41 -9.70 27.03
CA SER A 32 -24.62 -9.42 25.84
C SER A 32 -23.39 -10.32 25.79
N THR A 33 -23.09 -10.86 24.62
CA THR A 33 -21.91 -11.70 24.37
C THR A 33 -21.15 -11.17 23.16
N PRO A 34 -19.82 -11.31 23.13
CA PRO A 34 -19.06 -11.16 21.89
C PRO A 34 -19.47 -12.21 20.84
N PRO A 35 -19.07 -12.08 19.57
CA PRO A 35 -19.32 -13.09 18.54
C PRO A 35 -18.89 -14.49 18.99
N LEU A 36 -19.83 -15.45 18.97
CA LEU A 36 -19.62 -16.80 19.50
C LEU A 36 -18.87 -17.75 18.56
N PHE A 37 -18.76 -17.38 17.29
CA PHE A 37 -18.02 -18.12 16.28
C PHE A 37 -16.81 -17.32 15.83
N PRO A 38 -15.71 -17.99 15.44
CA PRO A 38 -14.62 -17.31 14.74
C PRO A 38 -15.13 -16.68 13.44
N GLY A 39 -14.59 -15.52 13.10
CA GLY A 39 -14.94 -14.75 11.91
C GLY A 39 -13.73 -14.54 11.00
N VAL A 40 -14.00 -14.47 9.70
CA VAL A 40 -13.04 -13.98 8.71
C VAL A 40 -13.65 -12.78 8.02
N SER A 41 -12.88 -11.71 7.87
CA SER A 41 -13.25 -10.55 7.06
C SER A 41 -12.17 -10.24 6.03
N ILE A 42 -12.61 -9.71 4.88
CA ILE A 42 -11.73 -9.29 3.78
C ILE A 42 -12.02 -7.82 3.50
N SER A 43 -10.97 -7.01 3.43
CA SER A 43 -11.03 -5.62 2.98
C SER A 43 -10.11 -5.37 1.79
N ALA A 44 -10.60 -4.59 0.85
CA ALA A 44 -9.94 -4.26 -0.40
C ALA A 44 -10.14 -2.77 -0.70
N ASP A 45 -9.07 -1.99 -0.59
CA ASP A 45 -9.09 -0.57 -0.91
C ASP A 45 -8.39 -0.35 -2.26
N LEU A 46 -9.10 0.26 -3.20
CA LEU A 46 -8.56 0.70 -4.48
C LEU A 46 -8.66 2.23 -4.57
N GLY A 47 -7.51 2.89 -4.50
CA GLY A 47 -7.40 4.34 -4.60
C GLY A 47 -6.75 4.78 -5.91
N ASN A 48 -6.67 6.10 -6.10
CA ASN A 48 -5.87 6.68 -7.18
C ASN A 48 -4.40 6.31 -6.99
N GLY A 49 -3.72 5.92 -8.08
CA GLY A 49 -2.29 5.64 -8.04
C GLY A 49 -1.45 6.87 -7.69
N PRO A 50 -0.16 6.68 -7.32
CA PRO A 50 0.72 7.77 -6.87
C PRO A 50 1.18 8.73 -7.98
N GLY A 51 0.62 8.62 -9.20
CA GLY A 51 1.05 9.39 -10.37
C GLY A 51 2.28 8.79 -11.07
N ILE A 52 2.97 9.62 -11.84
CA ILE A 52 4.19 9.24 -12.59
C ILE A 52 5.40 9.38 -11.66
N GLN A 53 6.25 8.35 -11.63
CA GLN A 53 7.51 8.37 -10.88
C GLN A 53 8.69 8.21 -11.83
N GLU A 54 9.78 8.93 -11.54
CA GLU A 54 11.05 8.80 -12.25
C GLU A 54 12.04 8.06 -11.35
N VAL A 55 12.72 7.06 -11.91
CA VAL A 55 13.78 6.30 -11.22
C VAL A 55 15.04 6.35 -12.08
N ALA A 56 16.13 6.86 -11.51
CA ALA A 56 17.43 6.85 -12.17
C ALA A 56 18.15 5.51 -11.90
N THR A 57 18.39 4.72 -12.94
CA THR A 57 19.13 3.46 -12.83
C THR A 57 20.59 3.69 -12.42
N PHE A 58 21.20 4.76 -12.90
CA PHE A 58 22.51 5.26 -12.46
C PHE A 58 22.61 6.77 -12.75
N THR A 59 23.46 7.45 -12.00
CA THR A 59 23.85 8.85 -12.22
C THR A 59 25.35 8.94 -11.99
N VAL A 60 26.11 9.42 -12.97
CA VAL A 60 27.57 9.46 -12.90
C VAL A 60 28.10 10.71 -13.59
N ASP A 61 29.24 11.20 -13.11
CA ASP A 61 29.96 12.31 -13.73
C ASP A 61 30.70 11.85 -14.99
N VAL A 62 30.67 12.68 -16.03
CA VAL A 62 31.36 12.43 -17.30
C VAL A 62 32.10 13.69 -17.75
N THR A 63 33.22 13.53 -18.46
CA THR A 63 34.00 14.64 -19.01
C THR A 63 34.48 14.31 -20.42
N GLY A 64 34.82 15.35 -21.19
CA GLY A 64 35.28 15.21 -22.58
C GLY A 64 34.13 15.24 -23.60
N PRO A 65 34.48 15.19 -24.90
CA PRO A 65 33.51 15.37 -25.98
C PRO A 65 32.61 14.15 -26.24
N ASN A 66 32.99 12.95 -25.78
CA ASN A 66 32.23 11.71 -25.94
C ASN A 66 32.41 10.82 -24.70
N GLY A 67 31.40 10.00 -24.39
CA GLY A 67 31.45 9.02 -23.31
C GLY A 67 30.34 7.97 -23.44
N ALA A 68 30.57 6.79 -22.88
CA ALA A 68 29.59 5.71 -22.84
C ALA A 68 29.60 5.05 -21.46
N VAL A 69 28.40 4.81 -20.93
CA VAL A 69 28.18 4.07 -19.68
C VAL A 69 27.10 3.04 -19.96
N ALA A 70 27.32 1.81 -19.51
CA ALA A 70 26.41 0.71 -19.77
C ALA A 70 26.02 0.03 -18.45
N VAL A 71 24.80 -0.49 -18.41
CA VAL A 71 24.25 -1.25 -17.29
C VAL A 71 23.62 -2.52 -17.83
N SER A 72 23.76 -3.63 -17.09
CA SER A 72 23.13 -4.90 -17.41
C SER A 72 22.46 -5.46 -16.16
N ASN A 73 21.28 -6.06 -16.32
CA ASN A 73 20.50 -6.69 -15.26
C ASN A 73 20.22 -5.80 -14.03
N ALA A 74 19.99 -4.49 -14.25
CA ALA A 74 19.47 -3.64 -13.20
C ALA A 74 18.06 -4.09 -12.78
N HIS A 75 17.82 -4.11 -11.47
CA HIS A 75 16.56 -4.59 -10.90
C HIS A 75 15.69 -3.43 -10.42
N GLY A 76 14.41 -3.46 -10.79
CA GLY A 76 13.37 -2.55 -10.30
C GLY A 76 12.10 -3.33 -9.97
N THR A 77 11.38 -2.91 -8.93
CA THR A 77 10.12 -3.54 -8.54
C THR A 77 9.12 -2.48 -8.04
N VAL A 78 7.85 -2.71 -8.30
CA VAL A 78 6.72 -1.96 -7.75
C VAL A 78 5.69 -2.96 -7.24
N THR A 79 5.07 -2.66 -6.10
CA THR A 79 4.02 -3.49 -5.49
C THR A 79 2.78 -2.65 -5.20
N GLY A 80 1.64 -3.31 -5.01
CA GLY A 80 0.35 -2.65 -4.80
C GLY A 80 -0.16 -1.88 -6.01
N ALA A 81 0.40 -2.12 -7.21
CA ALA A 81 -0.08 -1.53 -8.45
C ALA A 81 -1.23 -2.38 -9.01
N ALA A 82 -2.32 -1.71 -9.40
CA ALA A 82 -3.46 -2.31 -10.08
C ALA A 82 -3.79 -1.49 -11.33
N GLY A 83 -4.25 -2.15 -12.40
CA GLY A 83 -4.54 -1.50 -13.69
C GLY A 83 -3.38 -1.48 -14.68
N GLY A 84 -2.30 -2.21 -14.39
CA GLY A 84 -1.11 -2.31 -15.23
C GLY A 84 -0.04 -1.27 -14.91
N VAL A 85 1.21 -1.60 -15.24
CA VAL A 85 2.37 -0.73 -15.03
C VAL A 85 3.02 -0.46 -16.38
N LEU A 86 3.26 0.83 -16.66
CA LEU A 86 4.00 1.28 -17.83
C LEU A 86 5.35 1.85 -17.39
N LEU A 87 6.41 1.42 -18.06
CA LEU A 87 7.77 1.94 -17.84
C LEU A 87 8.23 2.68 -19.09
N ARG A 88 8.69 3.92 -18.94
CA ARG A 88 9.27 4.69 -20.05
C ARG A 88 10.76 4.87 -19.81
N PRO A 89 11.64 4.29 -20.65
CA PRO A 89 13.06 4.51 -20.53
C PRO A 89 13.44 5.93 -20.97
N TYR A 90 14.48 6.48 -20.35
CA TYR A 90 15.03 7.77 -20.72
C TYR A 90 16.56 7.78 -20.55
N ALA A 91 17.23 8.69 -21.25
CA ALA A 91 18.61 9.05 -21.00
C ALA A 91 18.71 10.57 -20.86
N ARG A 92 19.41 11.04 -19.83
CA ARG A 92 19.56 12.47 -19.54
C ARG A 92 21.03 12.85 -19.42
N LEU A 93 21.42 13.92 -20.12
CA LEU A 93 22.72 14.57 -19.98
C LEU A 93 22.53 15.96 -19.40
N ILE A 94 23.31 16.29 -18.38
CA ILE A 94 23.31 17.59 -17.71
C ILE A 94 24.73 18.16 -17.79
N SER A 95 24.89 19.37 -18.32
CA SER A 95 26.16 20.07 -18.36
C SER A 95 26.48 20.70 -17.00
N SER A 96 27.75 20.89 -16.68
CA SER A 96 28.15 21.61 -15.47
C SER A 96 27.71 23.08 -15.45
N ALA A 97 27.35 23.63 -16.62
CA ALA A 97 26.79 24.97 -16.75
C ALA A 97 25.27 25.01 -16.48
N GLY A 98 24.61 23.86 -16.32
CA GLY A 98 23.18 23.73 -16.02
C GLY A 98 22.29 23.40 -17.22
N ASP A 99 22.85 23.28 -18.43
CA ASP A 99 22.08 22.85 -19.60
C ASP A 99 21.69 21.39 -19.46
N SER A 100 20.50 21.00 -19.93
CA SER A 100 20.10 19.59 -19.90
C SER A 100 19.33 19.19 -21.14
N VAL A 101 19.54 17.94 -21.55
CA VAL A 101 18.77 17.28 -22.60
C VAL A 101 18.38 15.89 -22.13
N THR A 102 17.12 15.52 -22.37
CA THR A 102 16.59 14.20 -22.04
C THR A 102 15.94 13.60 -23.28
N THR A 103 16.31 12.38 -23.61
CA THR A 103 15.65 11.59 -24.66
C THR A 103 14.78 10.51 -24.03
N TYR A 104 13.65 10.22 -24.64
CA TYR A 104 12.70 9.21 -24.18
C TYR A 104 12.59 8.10 -25.21
N GLY A 105 12.57 6.85 -24.76
CA GLY A 105 12.29 5.69 -25.58
C GLY A 105 10.83 5.26 -25.53
N GLU A 106 10.52 4.22 -26.30
CA GLU A 106 9.19 3.61 -26.33
C GLU A 106 8.81 3.03 -24.97
N PRO A 107 7.57 3.25 -24.47
CA PRO A 107 7.11 2.64 -23.23
C PRO A 107 7.04 1.11 -23.31
N TRP A 108 7.35 0.46 -22.20
CA TRP A 108 7.24 -0.99 -22.01
C TRP A 108 6.05 -1.28 -21.11
N ASN A 109 5.19 -2.20 -21.56
CA ASN A 109 4.07 -2.70 -20.76
C ASN A 109 4.52 -3.87 -19.89
N MET A 110 4.30 -3.74 -18.58
CA MET A 110 4.71 -4.73 -17.56
C MET A 110 3.53 -5.58 -17.05
N ASN A 111 2.39 -5.52 -17.74
CA ASN A 111 1.20 -6.34 -17.46
C ASN A 111 0.96 -7.36 -18.57
#